data_AF-A0A7X6TWN9-F1
#
_entry.id   AF-A0A7X6TWN9-F1
#
_cell.length_a   1.000
_cell.length_b   1.000
_cell.length_c   1.000
_cell.angle_alpha   90.00
_cell.angle_beta   90.00
_cell.angle_gamma   90.00
#
_symmetry.space_group_name_H-M   'P 1'
#
loop_
_entity.id
_entity.type
_entity.pdbx_description
1 polymer ?
#
loop_
_entity_poly.entity_id
_entity_poly.type
_entity_poly.pdbx_seq_one_letter_code
_entity_poly.pdbx_strand_id
1 'polypeptide(L)'
;MKTHELVKTNAELQEYLNKENESYYGDLLVYIRTNNFFRSDSQTEELLLEVLKDILDAQEKGVSAQEYFGDNPKEIADEMIQNLRPNYIESFKNILGYIGMFALFSLLPTLVNP
;
A
#
# COMPACT_ATOMS: atom_id res chain seq x y z
N MET A 1 9.71 -6.39 -9.54
CA MET A 1 10.84 -6.45 -8.57
C MET A 1 10.41 -7.29 -7.37
N LYS A 2 11.30 -7.65 -6.43
CA LYS A 2 10.82 -8.22 -5.16
C LYS A 2 10.20 -7.11 -4.31
N THR A 3 9.15 -7.39 -3.55
CA THR A 3 8.44 -6.39 -2.72
C THR A 3 9.38 -5.56 -1.83
N HIS A 4 10.36 -6.20 -1.20
CA HIS A 4 11.32 -5.48 -0.35
C HIS A 4 12.20 -4.49 -1.12
N GLU A 5 12.51 -4.75 -2.39
CA GLU A 5 13.28 -3.84 -3.25
C GLU A 5 12.42 -2.61 -3.57
N LEU A 6 11.12 -2.81 -3.86
CA LEU A 6 10.18 -1.72 -4.11
C LEU A 6 10.05 -0.81 -2.89
N VAL A 7 9.84 -1.39 -1.70
CA VAL A 7 9.75 -0.63 -0.45
C VAL A 7 11.03 0.16 -0.19
N LYS A 8 12.19 -0.45 -0.40
CA LYS A 8 13.49 0.20 -0.22
C LYS A 8 13.66 1.38 -1.18
N THR A 9 13.43 1.17 -2.47
CA THR A 9 13.53 2.23 -3.47
C THR A 9 12.51 3.34 -3.22
N ASN A 10 11.31 3.00 -2.75
CA ASN A 10 10.31 3.98 -2.37
C ASN A 10 10.81 4.87 -1.23
N ALA A 11 11.36 4.29 -0.17
CA ALA A 11 11.93 5.04 0.95
C ALA A 11 13.09 5.95 0.52
N GLU A 12 14.00 5.45 -0.33
CA GLU A 12 15.11 6.25 -0.88
C GLU A 12 14.62 7.43 -1.72
N LEU A 13 13.56 7.25 -2.52
CA LEU A 13 13.01 8.31 -3.37
C LEU A 13 12.18 9.34 -2.61
N GLN A 14 11.54 8.96 -1.50
CA GLN A 14 10.79 9.90 -0.66
C GLN A 14 11.67 11.03 -0.13
N GLU A 15 12.97 10.79 0.09
CA GLU A 15 13.91 11.80 0.58
C GLU A 15 14.07 13.01 -0.37
N TYR A 16 13.67 12.88 -1.63
CA TYR A 16 13.74 13.96 -2.63
C TYR A 16 12.44 14.78 -2.74
N LEU A 17 11.39 14.41 -2.01
CA LEU A 17 10.16 15.19 -1.98
C LEU A 17 10.37 16.50 -1.22
N ASN A 18 9.76 17.57 -1.71
CA ASN A 18 9.56 18.76 -0.91
C ASN A 18 8.48 18.51 0.16
N LYS A 19 8.39 19.39 1.16
CA LYS A 19 7.46 19.23 2.30
C LYS A 19 5.99 19.08 1.92
N GLU A 20 5.53 19.79 0.89
CA GLU A 20 4.14 19.76 0.44
C GLU A 20 3.81 18.39 -0.17
N ASN A 21 4.67 17.95 -1.08
CA ASN A 21 4.53 16.68 -1.79
C ASN A 21 4.77 15.48 -0.88
N GLU A 22 5.67 15.60 0.11
CA GLU A 22 5.90 14.59 1.15
C GLU A 22 4.63 14.35 1.97
N SER A 23 3.94 15.43 2.38
CA SER A 23 2.67 15.31 3.11
C SER A 23 1.60 14.63 2.26
N TYR A 24 1.42 15.08 1.01
CA TYR A 24 0.41 14.52 0.11
C TYR A 24 0.68 13.04 -0.20
N TYR A 25 1.93 12.71 -0.52
CA TYR A 25 2.33 11.33 -0.80
C TYR A 25 2.21 10.44 0.45
N GLY A 26 2.50 10.97 1.64
CA GLY A 26 2.30 10.27 2.90
C GLY A 26 0.86 9.83 3.12
N ASP A 27 -0.11 10.70 2.80
CA ASP A 27 -1.54 10.38 2.89
C ASP A 27 -1.93 9.25 1.92
N LEU A 28 -1.44 9.29 0.68
CA LEU A 28 -1.63 8.21 -0.30
C LEU A 28 -1.01 6.90 0.18
N LEU A 29 0.24 6.95 0.65
CA LEU A 29 1.02 5.80 1.11
C LEU A 29 0.30 5.06 2.24
N VAL A 30 -0.18 5.79 3.26
CA VAL A 30 -0.91 5.19 4.38
C VAL A 30 -2.20 4.57 3.88
N TYR A 31 -3.01 5.32 3.13
CA TYR A 31 -4.33 4.86 2.71
C TYR A 31 -4.24 3.63 1.80
N ILE A 32 -3.36 3.65 0.80
CA ILE A 32 -3.19 2.54 -0.14
C ILE A 32 -2.71 1.29 0.58
N ARG A 33 -1.72 1.39 1.49
CA ARG A 33 -1.23 0.23 2.26
C ARG A 33 -2.27 -0.33 3.22
N THR A 34 -3.17 0.48 3.76
CA THR A 34 -4.22 -0.02 4.67
C THR A 34 -5.45 -0.55 3.95
N ASN A 35 -5.70 -0.13 2.70
CA ASN A 35 -6.94 -0.42 1.97
C ASN A 35 -6.75 -1.44 0.83
N ASN A 36 -5.59 -2.09 0.73
CA ASN A 36 -5.24 -3.02 -0.35
C ASN A 36 -5.60 -4.50 -0.09
N PHE A 37 -6.56 -4.81 0.79
CA PHE A 37 -6.88 -6.17 1.29
C PHE A 37 -6.93 -7.31 0.24
N PHE A 38 -7.39 -7.00 -0.97
CA PHE A 38 -7.52 -7.97 -2.06
C PHE A 38 -6.47 -7.80 -3.16
N ARG A 39 -5.37 -7.11 -2.91
CA ARG A 39 -4.27 -6.86 -3.86
C ARG A 39 -3.00 -7.54 -3.34
N SER A 40 -2.05 -7.84 -4.23
CA SER A 40 -0.75 -8.32 -3.76
C SER A 40 0.09 -7.14 -3.25
N ASP A 41 0.96 -7.40 -2.27
CA ASP A 41 1.89 -6.39 -1.76
C ASP A 41 2.80 -5.86 -2.87
N SER A 42 3.25 -6.74 -3.78
CA SER A 42 4.09 -6.34 -4.91
C SER A 42 3.38 -5.35 -5.83
N GLN A 43 2.10 -5.58 -6.17
CA GLN A 43 1.33 -4.68 -7.01
C GLN A 43 1.06 -3.34 -6.32
N THR A 44 0.82 -3.38 -5.01
CA THR A 44 0.62 -2.19 -4.20
C THR A 44 1.88 -1.33 -4.17
N GLU A 45 3.04 -1.93 -3.90
CA GLU A 45 4.31 -1.20 -3.83
C GLU A 45 4.81 -0.76 -5.22
N GLU A 46 4.46 -1.47 -6.29
CA GLU A 46 4.71 -1.01 -7.68
C GLU A 46 3.92 0.26 -7.99
N LEU A 47 2.62 0.28 -7.67
CA LEU A 47 1.76 1.47 -7.82
C LEU A 47 2.29 2.66 -7.00
N LEU A 48 2.62 2.45 -5.73
CA LEU A 48 3.13 3.51 -4.86
C LEU A 48 4.44 4.10 -5.38
N LEU A 49 5.32 3.25 -5.92
CA LEU A 49 6.57 3.70 -6.53
C LEU A 49 6.35 4.48 -7.82
N GLU A 50 5.35 4.11 -8.63
CA GLU A 50 4.95 4.85 -9.83
C GLU A 50 4.42 6.23 -9.46
N VAL A 51 3.47 6.31 -8.54
CA VAL A 51 2.90 7.57 -8.05
C VAL A 51 3.98 8.49 -7.46
N LEU A 52 4.91 7.95 -6.68
CA LEU A 52 6.03 8.71 -6.13
C LEU A 52 6.89 9.35 -7.23
N LYS A 53 7.17 8.60 -8.30
CA LYS A 53 7.93 9.12 -9.45
C LYS A 53 7.16 10.20 -10.19
N ASP A 54 5.87 10.02 -10.40
CA ASP A 54 5.02 11.04 -11.03
C ASP A 54 4.99 12.34 -10.20
N ILE A 55 4.96 12.23 -8.88
CA ILE A 55 5.07 13.39 -7.98
C ILE A 55 6.43 14.09 -8.12
N LEU A 56 7.53 13.33 -8.17
CA LEU A 56 8.86 13.90 -8.36
C LEU A 56 8.99 14.59 -9.73
N ASP A 57 8.47 13.98 -10.78
CA ASP A 57 8.46 14.54 -12.13
C ASP A 57 7.60 15.82 -12.23
N ALA A 58 6.48 15.88 -11.51
CA ALA A 58 5.66 17.09 -11.39
C ALA A 58 6.38 18.17 -10.60
N GLN A 59 7.03 17.80 -9.49
CA GLN A 59 7.81 18.69 -8.64
C GLN A 59 8.94 19.36 -9.40
N GLU A 60 9.68 18.61 -10.24
CA GLU A 60 10.74 19.16 -11.09
C GLU A 60 10.21 20.21 -12.09
N LYS A 61 8.94 20.10 -12.48
CA LYS A 61 8.24 21.06 -13.36
C LYS A 61 7.62 22.22 -12.58
N GLY A 62 7.76 22.26 -11.26
CA GLY A 62 7.16 23.27 -10.39
C GLY A 62 5.67 23.07 -10.12
N VAL A 63 5.13 21.87 -10.39
CA VAL A 63 3.73 21.50 -10.15
C VAL A 63 3.68 20.67 -8.86
N SER A 64 2.79 21.03 -7.93
CA SER A 64 2.63 20.23 -6.70
C SER A 64 1.83 18.96 -6.94
N ALA A 65 1.98 17.97 -6.05
CA ALA A 65 1.22 16.73 -6.11
C ALA A 65 -0.29 16.99 -6.05
N GLN A 66 -0.71 17.98 -5.25
CA GLN A 66 -2.09 18.40 -5.15
C GLN A 66 -2.59 19.02 -6.47
N GLU A 67 -1.78 19.83 -7.15
CA GLU A 67 -2.13 20.39 -8.46
C GLU A 67 -2.19 19.31 -9.55
N TYR A 68 -1.33 18.28 -9.47
CA TYR A 68 -1.26 17.20 -10.46
C TYR A 68 -2.35 16.14 -10.28
N PHE A 69 -2.56 15.68 -9.04
CA PHE A 69 -3.48 14.58 -8.71
C PHE A 69 -4.84 15.07 -8.20
N GLY A 70 -4.93 16.30 -7.70
CA GLY A 70 -6.15 16.88 -7.13
C GLY A 70 -6.11 17.02 -5.60
N ASP A 71 -7.16 17.63 -5.05
CA ASP A 71 -7.21 18.04 -3.64
C ASP A 71 -7.52 16.91 -2.66
N ASN A 72 -8.02 15.76 -3.14
CA ASN A 72 -8.54 14.70 -2.30
C ASN A 72 -7.74 13.39 -2.44
N PRO A 73 -6.62 13.24 -1.72
CA PRO A 73 -5.75 12.07 -1.85
C PRO A 73 -6.48 10.75 -1.56
N LYS A 74 -7.52 10.74 -0.72
CA LYS A 74 -8.28 9.52 -0.43
C LYS A 74 -9.10 9.03 -1.61
N GLU A 75 -9.80 9.94 -2.28
CA GLU A 75 -10.59 9.63 -3.47
C GLU A 75 -9.68 9.17 -4.61
N ILE A 76 -8.55 9.85 -4.80
CA ILE A 76 -7.53 9.44 -5.77
C ILE A 76 -6.95 8.06 -5.42
N ALA A 77 -6.65 7.80 -4.15
CA ALA A 77 -6.16 6.51 -3.72
C ALA A 77 -7.20 5.40 -3.94
N ASP A 78 -8.49 5.65 -3.68
CA ASP A 78 -9.57 4.71 -3.97
C ASP A 78 -9.62 4.34 -5.45
N GLU A 79 -9.52 5.33 -6.35
CA GLU A 79 -9.48 5.10 -7.80
C GLU A 79 -8.25 4.26 -8.20
N MET A 80 -7.07 4.59 -7.67
CA MET A 80 -5.84 3.85 -7.95
C MET A 80 -5.94 2.39 -7.51
N ILE A 81 -6.49 2.11 -6.31
CA ILE A 81 -6.68 0.74 -5.78
C ILE A 81 -7.70 -0.04 -6.61
N GLN A 82 -8.75 0.62 -7.11
CA GLN A 82 -9.76 0.00 -7.97
C GLN A 82 -9.18 -0.46 -9.31
N ASN A 83 -8.18 0.26 -9.83
CA ASN A 83 -7.48 -0.11 -11.06
C ASN A 83 -6.52 -1.30 -10.90
N LEU A 84 -6.13 -1.65 -9.67
CA LEU A 84 -5.30 -2.82 -9.43
C LEU A 84 -6.09 -4.13 -9.60
N ARG A 85 -5.44 -5.11 -10.23
CA ARG A 85 -6.01 -6.46 -10.38
C ARG A 85 -6.14 -7.14 -9.01
N PRO A 86 -7.31 -7.66 -8.63
CA PRO A 86 -7.46 -8.38 -7.38
C PRO A 86 -6.71 -9.73 -7.39
N ASN A 87 -6.17 -10.11 -6.23
CA ASN A 87 -5.54 -11.41 -6.00
C ASN A 87 -6.30 -12.22 -4.93
N TYR A 88 -7.50 -12.67 -5.29
CA TYR A 88 -8.38 -13.41 -4.38
C TYR A 88 -7.79 -14.73 -3.88
N ILE A 89 -6.93 -15.39 -4.68
CA ILE A 89 -6.32 -16.68 -4.30
C ILE A 89 -5.35 -16.49 -3.13
N GLU A 90 -4.49 -15.47 -3.21
CA GLU A 90 -3.55 -15.15 -2.14
C GLU A 90 -4.29 -14.64 -0.89
N SER A 91 -5.24 -13.72 -1.05
CA SER A 91 -6.06 -13.24 0.07
C SER A 91 -6.81 -14.37 0.77
N PHE A 92 -7.38 -15.32 0.03
CA PHE A 92 -8.09 -16.46 0.61
C PHE A 92 -7.16 -17.40 1.38
N LYS A 93 -5.94 -17.65 0.86
CA LYS A 93 -4.92 -18.42 1.59
C LYS A 93 -4.53 -17.76 2.91
N ASN A 94 -4.35 -16.44 2.91
CA ASN A 94 -4.00 -15.69 4.12
C ASN A 94 -5.13 -15.74 5.16
N ILE A 95 -6.38 -15.55 4.72
CA ILE A 95 -7.57 -15.67 5.59
C ILE A 95 -7.67 -17.06 6.21
N LEU A 96 -7.50 -18.12 5.41
CA LEU A 96 -7.47 -19.51 5.91
C LEU A 96 -6.37 -19.72 6.96
N GLY A 97 -5.18 -19.16 6.73
CA GLY A 97 -4.07 -19.20 7.68
C GLY A 97 -4.42 -18.54 9.02
N TYR A 98 -5.03 -17.36 9.00
CA TYR A 98 -5.46 -16.66 10.23
C TYR A 98 -6.56 -17.43 10.97
N ILE A 99 -7.55 -17.96 10.26
CA ILE A 99 -8.60 -18.80 10.86
C ILE A 99 -7.97 -20.04 11.51
N GLY A 100 -7.04 -20.70 10.83
CA GLY A 100 -6.31 -21.85 11.37
C GLY A 100 -5.51 -21.50 12.63
N MET A 101 -4.79 -20.37 12.62
CA MET A 101 -4.03 -19.88 13.79
C MET A 101 -4.94 -19.57 14.98
N PHE A 102 -6.09 -18.91 14.73
CA PHE A 102 -7.09 -18.62 15.75
C PHE A 102 -7.73 -19.90 16.32
N ALA A 103 -8.05 -20.87 15.46
CA ALA A 103 -8.57 -22.17 15.88
C ALA A 103 -7.57 -22.93 16.75
N LEU A 104 -6.28 -22.94 16.36
CA LEU A 104 -5.23 -23.51 17.19
C LEU A 104 -5.15 -22.82 18.55
N PHE A 105 -5.11 -21.48 18.59
CA PHE A 105 -5.04 -20.74 19.85
C PHE A 105 -6.24 -21.00 20.78
N SER A 106 -7.45 -21.08 20.22
CA SER A 106 -8.68 -21.31 20.99
C SER A 106 -8.86 -22.77 21.45
N LEU A 107 -8.31 -23.74 20.73
CA LEU A 107 -8.39 -25.17 21.08
C LEU A 107 -7.24 -25.63 21.99
N LEU A 108 -6.10 -24.93 22.02
CA LEU A 108 -4.98 -25.26 22.90
C LEU A 108 -5.37 -25.42 24.38
N PRO A 109 -6.20 -24.53 24.98
CA PRO A 109 -6.66 -24.69 26.37
C PRO A 109 -7.45 -25.98 26.61
N THR A 110 -8.29 -26.40 25.66
CA THR A 110 -9.10 -27.63 25.77
C THR A 110 -8.27 -28.92 25.67
N LEU A 111 -7.05 -28.85 25.14
CA LEU A 111 -6.12 -29.98 25.06
C LEU A 111 -5.18 -30.06 26.27
N VAL A 112 -4.85 -28.91 26.88
CA VAL A 112 -3.96 -28.82 28.06
C VAL A 112 -4.73 -29.09 29.35
N ASN A 113 -6.03 -28.78 29.40
CA ASN A 113 -6.89 -29.06 30.54
C ASN A 113 -8.20 -29.73 30.05
N PRO A 114 -8.14 -31.03 29.69
CA PRO A 114 -9.25 -31.76 29.08
C PRO A 114 -10.42 -32.02 30.04
#